data_AF-A0A2W6CEW2-F1
#
_entry.id   AF-A0A2W6CEW2-F1
#
_cell.length_a   1.000
_cell.length_b   1.000
_cell.length_c   1.000
_cell.angle_alpha   90.00
_cell.angle_beta   90.00
_cell.angle_gamma   90.00
#
_symmetry.space_group_name_H-M   'P 1'
#
loop_
_entity.id
_entity.type
_entity.pdbx_description
1 polymer ?
#
loop_
_entity_poly.entity_id
_entity_poly.type
_entity_poly.pdbx_seq_one_letter_code
_entity_poly.pdbx_strand_id
1 'polypeptide(L)'
;MSREDALVTAEWAEQNLNTAGVVFVEVDEDTSAYDAGHIEGAVKLDWKTELQDQVRRDFVNKEQFEALASAKGISHDDTVVLY
;
A
#
# COMPACT_ATOMS: atom_id res chain seq x y z
N MET A 1 7.64 14.13 13.89
CA MET A 1 7.68 12.75 13.38
C MET A 1 9.06 12.22 13.68
N SER A 2 9.16 11.32 14.65
CA SER A 2 10.38 10.58 14.94
C SER A 2 10.48 9.38 13.98
N ARG A 3 11.66 8.76 13.87
CA ARG A 3 11.86 7.55 13.05
C ARG A 3 10.90 6.43 13.44
N GLU A 4 10.60 6.32 14.73
CA GLU A 4 9.78 5.26 15.30
C GLU A 4 8.30 5.38 14.92
N ASP A 5 7.85 6.58 14.52
CA ASP A 5 6.46 6.83 14.10
C ASP A 5 6.21 6.43 12.63
N ALA A 6 7.27 6.18 11.84
CA ALA A 6 7.17 6.03 10.38
C ALA A 6 7.87 4.79 9.81
N LEU A 7 8.63 4.05 10.61
CA LEU A 7 9.31 2.82 10.18
C LEU A 7 9.06 1.71 11.18
N VAL A 8 8.79 0.51 10.65
CA VAL A 8 8.65 -0.72 11.43
C VAL A 8 9.78 -1.69 11.08
N THR A 9 10.05 -2.63 11.99
CA THR A 9 10.99 -3.73 11.72
C THR A 9 10.26 -4.89 11.03
N ALA A 10 11.01 -5.77 10.35
CA ALA A 10 10.44 -7.00 9.79
C ALA A 10 9.82 -7.90 10.88
N GLU A 11 10.44 -7.95 12.07
CA GLU A 11 9.90 -8.67 13.23
C GLU A 11 8.54 -8.10 13.68
N TRP A 12 8.40 -6.78 13.73
CA TRP A 12 7.11 -6.15 14.03
C TRP A 12 6.08 -6.47 12.96
N ALA A 13 6.47 -6.45 11.67
CA ALA A 13 5.58 -6.75 10.56
C ALA A 13 5.02 -8.17 10.66
N GLU A 14 5.90 -9.17 10.87
CA GLU A 14 5.51 -10.58 11.04
C GLU A 14 4.55 -10.78 12.22
N GLN A 15 4.78 -10.10 13.35
CA GLN A 15 3.92 -10.17 14.53
C GLN A 15 2.53 -9.53 14.33
N ASN A 16 2.37 -8.66 13.32
CA ASN A 16 1.16 -7.87 13.11
C ASN A 16 0.40 -8.22 11.82
N LEU A 17 0.74 -9.30 11.13
CA LEU A 17 0.10 -9.72 9.87
C LEU A 17 -1.44 -9.85 9.97
N ASN A 18 -1.95 -10.22 11.14
CA ASN A 18 -3.38 -10.45 11.38
C ASN A 18 -4.00 -9.41 12.33
N THR A 19 -3.32 -8.29 12.57
CA THR A 19 -3.83 -7.22 13.43
C THR A 19 -4.92 -6.45 12.69
N ALA A 20 -6.12 -6.38 13.28
CA ALA A 20 -7.23 -5.63 12.70
C ALA A 20 -6.85 -4.14 12.54
N GLY A 21 -7.08 -3.60 11.35
CA GLY A 21 -6.72 -2.22 11.00
C GLY A 21 -5.25 -2.02 10.62
N VAL A 22 -4.45 -3.09 10.45
CA VAL A 22 -3.12 -3.03 9.82
C VAL A 22 -3.22 -3.59 8.41
N VAL A 23 -2.79 -2.83 7.42
CA VAL A 23 -2.83 -3.24 6.01
C VAL A 23 -1.45 -3.12 5.40
N PHE A 24 -0.89 -4.26 4.96
CA PHE A 24 0.35 -4.29 4.20
C PHE A 24 0.07 -3.98 2.74
N VAL A 25 0.85 -3.09 2.14
CA VAL A 25 0.68 -2.66 0.75
C VAL A 25 2.02 -2.73 0.04
N GLU A 26 2.10 -3.58 -0.98
CA GLU A 26 3.30 -3.71 -1.81
C GLU A 26 3.25 -2.70 -2.96
N VAL A 27 4.34 -1.95 -3.13
CA VAL A 27 4.51 -0.99 -4.23
C VAL A 27 5.89 -1.18 -4.86
N ASP A 28 5.92 -1.74 -6.07
CA ASP A 28 7.17 -2.03 -6.79
C ASP A 28 7.17 -1.42 -8.20
N GLU A 29 8.37 -1.16 -8.73
CA GLU A 29 8.58 -0.84 -10.15
C GLU A 29 8.23 -2.04 -11.04
N ASP A 30 8.59 -3.26 -10.60
CA ASP A 30 8.21 -4.53 -11.20
C ASP A 30 7.06 -5.17 -10.42
N THR A 31 5.83 -4.85 -10.83
CA THR A 31 4.61 -5.34 -10.20
C THR A 31 4.39 -6.85 -10.32
N SER A 32 5.23 -7.57 -11.09
CA SER A 32 5.16 -9.03 -11.16
C SER A 32 5.76 -9.72 -9.94
N ALA A 33 6.54 -9.00 -9.12
CA ALA A 33 7.08 -9.49 -7.85
C ALA A 33 5.97 -9.96 -6.90
N TYR A 34 4.97 -9.11 -6.67
CA TYR A 34 3.78 -9.45 -5.88
C TYR A 34 3.10 -10.73 -6.39
N ASP A 35 2.93 -10.88 -7.70
CA ASP A 35 2.24 -12.02 -8.30
C ASP A 35 3.08 -13.32 -8.15
N ALA A 36 4.40 -13.21 -8.04
CA ALA A 36 5.30 -14.33 -7.76
C ALA A 36 5.30 -14.73 -6.27
N GLY A 37 5.05 -13.78 -5.37
CA GLY A 37 4.87 -14.02 -3.94
C GLY A 37 4.92 -12.72 -3.14
N HIS A 38 4.03 -12.58 -2.17
CA HIS A 38 3.88 -11.38 -1.34
C HIS A 38 3.59 -11.76 0.12
N ILE A 39 3.65 -10.76 1.00
CA ILE A 39 3.26 -10.90 2.41
C ILE A 39 1.78 -11.32 2.47
N GLU A 40 1.44 -12.29 3.32
CA GLU A 40 0.06 -12.80 3.44
C GLU A 40 -0.92 -11.66 3.77
N GLY A 41 -1.99 -11.55 2.97
CA GLY A 41 -3.02 -10.51 3.13
C GLY A 41 -2.63 -9.13 2.58
N ALA A 42 -1.41 -8.95 2.07
CA ALA A 42 -0.97 -7.69 1.49
C ALA A 42 -1.73 -7.35 0.20
N VAL A 43 -1.87 -6.05 -0.07
CA VAL A 43 -2.54 -5.54 -1.27
C VAL A 43 -1.51 -4.96 -2.24
N LYS A 44 -1.64 -5.26 -3.53
CA LYS A 44 -0.82 -4.67 -4.59
C LYS A 44 -1.28 -3.26 -4.96
N LEU A 45 -0.35 -2.32 -5.09
CA LEU A 45 -0.55 -1.06 -5.80
C LEU A 45 0.42 -0.93 -6.98
N ASP A 46 -0.12 -0.82 -8.19
CA ASP A 46 0.66 -0.59 -9.39
C ASP A 46 0.94 0.91 -9.56
N TRP A 47 2.21 1.30 -9.40
CA TRP A 47 2.63 2.70 -9.45
C TRP A 47 2.40 3.38 -10.81
N LYS A 48 2.32 2.59 -11.89
CA LYS A 48 2.18 3.11 -13.26
C LYS A 48 0.72 3.22 -13.67
N THR A 49 -0.08 2.23 -13.33
CA THR A 49 -1.48 2.16 -13.78
C THR A 49 -2.46 2.73 -12.77
N GLU A 50 -2.13 2.73 -11.47
CA GLU A 50 -3.07 3.12 -10.41
C GLU A 50 -2.72 4.47 -9.75
N LEU A 51 -1.44 4.84 -9.68
CA LEU A 51 -1.01 6.07 -9.00
C LEU A 51 -0.76 7.27 -9.93
N GLN A 52 -0.83 7.07 -11.25
CA GLN A 52 -0.57 8.10 -12.25
C GLN A 52 -1.81 8.47 -13.06
N ASP A 53 -1.91 9.74 -13.44
CA ASP A 53 -2.86 10.16 -14.47
C ASP A 53 -2.47 9.51 -15.81
N GLN A 54 -3.46 8.91 -16.48
CA GLN A 54 -3.22 8.10 -17.68
C GLN A 54 -3.01 8.94 -18.96
N VAL A 55 -3.08 10.27 -18.86
CA VAL A 55 -2.90 11.20 -19.99
C VAL A 55 -1.87 12.27 -19.67
N ARG A 56 -1.94 12.84 -18.47
CA ARG A 56 -1.06 13.91 -18.00
C ARG A 56 0.12 13.31 -17.27
N ARG A 57 1.26 14.00 -17.32
CA ARG A 57 2.40 13.67 -16.48
C ARG A 57 2.18 14.21 -15.07
N ASP A 58 1.26 13.57 -14.35
CA ASP A 58 0.84 13.95 -13.00
C ASP A 58 0.36 12.71 -12.23
N PHE A 59 0.14 12.86 -10.93
CA PHE A 59 -0.48 11.81 -10.10
C PHE A 59 -2.00 11.81 -10.22
N VAL A 60 -2.61 10.74 -9.72
CA VAL A 60 -4.05 10.74 -9.48
C VAL A 60 -4.44 11.85 -8.51
N ASN A 61 -5.60 12.46 -8.74
CA ASN A 61 -6.15 13.48 -7.85
C ASN A 61 -6.76 12.86 -6.58
N LYS A 62 -7.28 13.71 -5.70
CA LYS A 62 -7.86 13.29 -4.42
C LYS A 62 -8.98 12.27 -4.61
N GLU A 63 -9.95 12.55 -5.47
CA GLU A 63 -11.13 11.71 -5.67
C GLU A 63 -10.75 10.34 -6.26
N GLN A 64 -9.77 10.32 -7.16
CA GLN A 64 -9.22 9.10 -7.75
C GLN A 64 -8.47 8.27 -6.72
N PHE A 65 -7.68 8.90 -5.85
CA PHE A 65 -6.98 8.20 -4.77
C PHE A 65 -7.96 7.64 -3.72
N GLU A 66 -9.00 8.39 -3.34
CA GLU A 66 -10.07 7.92 -2.45
C GLU A 66 -10.79 6.70 -3.04
N ALA A 67 -11.09 6.73 -4.34
CA ALA A 67 -11.70 5.60 -5.05
C ALA A 67 -10.76 4.39 -5.10
N LEU A 68 -9.47 4.60 -5.35
CA LEU A 68 -8.44 3.55 -5.35
C LEU A 68 -8.33 2.90 -3.96
N ALA A 69 -8.13 3.69 -2.91
CA ALA A 69 -8.04 3.19 -1.53
C ALA A 69 -9.29 2.37 -1.15
N SER A 70 -10.48 2.89 -1.48
CA SER A 70 -11.75 2.19 -1.23
C SER A 70 -11.83 0.86 -1.98
N ALA A 71 -11.41 0.82 -3.26
CA ALA A 71 -11.39 -0.41 -4.06
C ALA A 71 -10.37 -1.44 -3.55
N LYS A 72 -9.30 -0.97 -2.91
CA LYS A 72 -8.26 -1.78 -2.27
C LYS A 72 -8.62 -2.20 -0.83
N GLY A 73 -9.78 -1.76 -0.32
CA GLY A 73 -10.24 -2.09 1.03
C GLY A 73 -9.50 -1.34 2.14
N ILE A 74 -8.84 -0.22 1.82
CA ILE A 74 -8.09 0.60 2.77
C ILE A 74 -9.00 1.71 3.32
N SER A 75 -9.19 1.72 4.63
CA SER A 75 -9.92 2.73 5.38
C SER A 75 -9.03 3.90 5.80
N HIS A 76 -9.65 5.02 6.14
CA HIS A 76 -8.95 6.19 6.68
C HIS A 76 -8.27 5.91 8.04
N ASP A 77 -8.84 5.01 8.83
CA ASP A 77 -8.37 4.67 10.17
C ASP A 77 -7.34 3.52 10.17
N ASP A 78 -7.04 2.94 9.00
CA ASP A 78 -6.07 1.84 8.91
C ASP A 78 -4.63 2.36 9.05
N THR A 79 -3.80 1.57 9.73
CA THR A 79 -2.36 1.71 9.69
C THR A 79 -1.82 1.01 8.45
N VAL A 80 -1.44 1.80 7.45
CA VAL A 80 -0.88 1.30 6.18
C VAL A 80 0.63 1.13 6.30
N VAL A 81 1.11 -0.08 6.02
CA VAL A 81 2.54 -0.42 6.00
C VAL A 81 2.97 -0.67 4.56
N LEU A 82 3.72 0.27 4.00
CA LEU A 82 4.29 0.16 2.66
C LEU A 82 5.58 -0.65 2.70
N TYR A 83 5.73 -1.58 1.75
CA TYR A 83 6.97 -2.32 1.53
C TYR A 83 7.31 -2.50 0.06
#